data_AF-A0A6N4XVB1-F1
#
_entry.id   AF-A0A6N4XVB1-F1
#
_cell.length_a   1.000
_cell.length_b   1.000
_cell.length_c   1.000
_cell.angle_alpha   90.00
_cell.angle_beta   90.00
_cell.angle_gamma   90.00
#
_symmetry.space_group_name_H-M   'P 1'
#
loop_
_entity.id
_entity.type
_entity.pdbx_description
1 polymer ?
#
loop_
_entity_poly.entity_id
_entity_poly.type
_entity_poly.pdbx_seq_one_letter_code
_entity_poly.pdbx_strand_id
1 'polypeptide(L)' 'MDGEKIEDFIIKENYEIELYSRKDSAEKRVLKRIYRVQKDGLIK' A
#
# COMPACT_ATOMS: atom_id res chain seq x y z
N MET A 1 -15.01 11.16 -16.79
CA MET A 1 -13.64 10.63 -16.73
C MET A 1 -13.55 9.82 -15.45
N ASP A 2 -13.73 8.50 -15.55
CA ASP A 2 -13.38 7.57 -14.48
C ASP A 2 -11.85 7.62 -14.34
N GLY A 3 -11.37 8.37 -13.36
CA GLY A 3 -9.95 8.42 -13.04
C GLY A 3 -9.48 7.03 -12.64
N GLU A 4 -8.43 6.54 -13.30
CA GLU A 4 -7.85 5.23 -13.00
C GLU A 4 -7.44 5.17 -11.53
N LYS A 5 -8.20 4.43 -10.72
CA LYS A 5 -7.84 4.18 -9.33
C LYS A 5 -6.53 3.40 -9.29
N ILE A 6 -5.46 4.04 -8.84
CA ILE A 6 -4.15 3.43 -8.68
C ILE A 6 -4.07 2.83 -7.27
N GLU A 7 -3.77 1.53 -7.20
CA GLU A 7 -3.46 0.83 -5.97
C GLU A 7 -1.96 0.47 -5.99
N ASP A 8 -1.20 0.96 -5.01
CA ASP A 8 0.23 0.69 -4.88
C ASP A 8 0.61 0.29 -3.45
N PHE A 9 1.81 -0.27 -3.28
CA PHE A 9 2.32 -0.66 -1.97
C PHE A 9 3.79 -0.29 -1.79
N ILE A 10 4.18 -0.13 -0.52
CA ILE A 10 5.56 0.14 -0.11
C ILE A 10 5.95 -0.92 0.92
N ILE A 11 7.11 -1.54 0.73
CA ILE A 11 7.72 -2.44 1.72
C ILE A 11 8.79 -1.65 2.46
N LYS A 12 8.65 -1.51 3.77
CA LYS A 12 9.63 -0.86 4.64
C LYS A 12 10.68 -1.87 5.12
N GLU A 13 11.82 -1.36 5.57
CA GLU A 13 12.93 -2.15 6.12
C GLU A 13 12.54 -2.96 7.36
N ASN A 14 11.50 -2.53 8.09
CA ASN A 14 10.96 -3.25 9.25
C ASN A 14 9.95 -4.34 8.86
N TYR A 15 9.90 -4.72 7.58
CA TYR A 15 8.98 -5.70 7.01
C TYR A 15 7.49 -5.33 7.17
N GLU A 16 7.19 -4.03 7.27
CA GLU A 16 5.83 -3.53 7.12
C GLU A 16 5.52 -3.27 5.65
N ILE A 17 4.34 -3.70 5.21
CA ILE A 17 3.81 -3.47 3.88
C ILE A 17 2.64 -2.51 4.00
N GLU A 18 2.79 -1.31 3.44
CA GLU A 18 1.75 -0.29 3.44
C GLU A 18 1.06 -0.26 2.07
N LEU A 19 -0.26 -0.41 2.07
CA LEU A 19 -1.09 -0.30 0.86
C LEU A 19 -1.75 1.06 0.78
N TYR A 20 -1.69 1.64 -0.41
CA TYR A 20 -2.26 2.95 -0.69
C TYR A 20 -3.22 2.87 -1.87
N SER A 21 -4.15 3.82 -1.88
CA SER A 21 -4.96 4.12 -3.05
C SER A 21 -4.87 5.60 -3.38
N ARG A 22 -4.95 5.94 -4.67
CA ARG A 22 -5.12 7.31 -5.17
C ARG A 22 -5.99 7.30 -6.43
N LYS A 23 -6.69 8.39 -6.69
CA LYS A 23 -7.60 8.49 -7.85
C LYS A 23 -6.85 8.65 -9.17
N ASP A 24 -5.65 9.22 -9.10
CA ASP A 24 -4.73 9.42 -10.22
C ASP A 24 -3.31 9.64 -9.69
N SER A 25 -2.34 9.79 -10.59
CA SER A 25 -0.92 9.92 -10.26
C SER A 25 -0.53 11.26 -9.65
N ALA A 26 -1.34 12.31 -9.79
CA ALA A 26 -1.11 13.64 -9.23
C ALA A 26 -1.66 13.79 -7.81
N GLU A 27 -2.59 12.92 -7.39
CA GLU A 27 -3.12 12.92 -6.03
C GLU A 27 -2.18 12.32 -4.98
N LYS A 28 -2.37 12.79 -3.74
CA LYS A 28 -1.70 12.22 -2.57
C LYS A 28 -2.18 10.79 -2.33
N ARG A 29 -1.25 9.92 -1.95
CA ARG A 29 -1.55 8.56 -1.49
C ARG A 29 -2.42 8.60 -0.22
N VAL A 30 -3.47 7.79 -0.21
CA VAL A 30 -4.30 7.54 0.99
C VAL A 30 -4.00 6.14 1.50
N LEU A 31 -3.50 6.03 2.73
CA LEU A 31 -3.19 4.75 3.37
C LEU A 31 -4.49 3.97 3.58
N LYS A 32 -4.52 2.73 3.09
CA LYS A 32 -5.67 1.83 3.22
C LYS A 32 -5.46 0.77 4.28
N ARG A 33 -4.30 0.14 4.27
CA ARG A 33 -4.00 -0.97 5.18
C ARG A 33 -2.50 -1.10 5.38
N ILE A 34 -2.13 -1.55 6.57
CA ILE A 34 -0.76 -1.94 6.89
C ILE A 34 -0.80 -3.43 7.19
N TYR A 35 0.14 -4.16 6.62
CA TYR A 35 0.45 -5.53 6.95
C TYR A 35 1.85 -5.64 7.52
N ARG A 36 2.10 -6.66 8.33
CA ARG A 36 3.44 -6.94 8.84
C ARG A 36 3.84 -8.36 8.50
N VAL A 37 4.98 -8.52 7.84
CA VAL A 37 5.53 -9.86 7.56
C VAL A 37 6.03 -10.44 8.87
N GLN A 38 5.53 -11.63 9.20
CA GLN A 38 5.92 -12.38 10.38
C GLN A 38 7.22 -13.17 10.10
N LYS A 39 7.87 -13.67 11.16
CA LYS A 39 9.14 -14.41 11.07
C LYS A 39 9.04 -15.71 10.24
N ASP A 40 7.83 -16.21 10.04
CA ASP A 40 7.49 -17.38 9.22
C ASP A 40 7.25 -17.03 7.74
N GLY A 41 7.42 -15.76 7.35
CA GLY A 41 7.19 -15.29 5.98
C GLY A 41 5.73 -15.04 5.63
N LEU A 42 4.81 -15.18 6.59
CA LEU A 42 3.37 -14.93 6.37
C LEU A 42 3.01 -13.46 6.61
N ILE A 43 1.98 -13.00 5.90
CA ILE A 43 1.41 -11.66 6.01
C ILE A 43 0.09 -11.77 6.82
N LYS A 44 -0.06 -10.97 7.89
CA LYS A 44 -1.31 -10.85 8.68
C LYS A 44 -1.81 -9.42 8.73
#